data_AF-A0A0Q9MG17-F1
#
_entry.id   AF-A0A0Q9MG17-F1
#
_cell.length_a   1.000
_cell.length_b   1.000
_cell.length_c   1.000
_cell.angle_alpha   90.00
_cell.angle_beta   90.00
_cell.angle_gamma   90.00
#
_symmetry.space_group_name_H-M   'P 1'
#
loop_
_entity.id
_entity.type
_entity.pdbx_description
1 polymer ?
#
loop_
_entity_poly.entity_id
_entity_poly.type
_entity_poly.pdbx_seq_one_letter_code
_entity_poly.pdbx_strand_id
1 'polypeptide(L)'
;MHLLLRTLLILLRSAKRPPLSVWDSSSLTLRVLPTDIDIAMHVNNGMYFSLMDLGRFDLMVRSGTWQKMRRRGWSPVAAGETIAFRRSLQLWQQYTIETRIIGLDAKAIYFEQRMVVGGEIYARAYIATRLVSKAGPVTQEEILAEFGQPPAGLELPEWIHDWRQNTALPGARRPAPHAWAGHRA
;
A
#
# COMPACT_ATOMS: atom_id res chain seq x y z
N MET A 1 10.50 -5.65 -11.07
CA MET A 1 9.07 -5.33 -11.18
C MET A 1 8.63 -5.45 -12.63
N HIS A 2 8.16 -6.62 -13.03
CA HIS A 2 7.57 -6.91 -14.35
C HIS A 2 6.15 -6.34 -14.53
N LEU A 3 5.57 -5.74 -13.48
CA LEU A 3 4.24 -5.11 -13.52
C LEU A 3 4.21 -3.72 -14.19
N LEU A 4 5.33 -3.15 -14.66
CA LEU A 4 5.39 -1.76 -15.15
C LEU A 4 4.31 -1.45 -16.20
N LEU A 5 4.12 -2.34 -17.18
CA LEU A 5 3.08 -2.17 -18.21
C LEU A 5 1.68 -2.18 -17.58
N ARG A 6 1.43 -3.12 -16.67
CA ARG A 6 0.15 -3.22 -15.96
C ARG A 6 -0.11 -1.97 -15.12
N THR A 7 0.89 -1.49 -14.39
CA THR A 7 0.81 -0.25 -13.62
C THR A 7 0.48 0.94 -14.51
N LEU A 8 1.17 1.10 -15.65
CA LEU A 8 0.88 2.17 -16.61
C LEU A 8 -0.56 2.10 -17.12
N LEU A 9 -1.03 0.90 -17.50
CA LEU A 9 -2.41 0.69 -17.95
C LEU A 9 -3.44 1.04 -16.86
N ILE A 10 -3.15 0.69 -15.60
CA ILE A 10 -4.03 1.06 -14.48
C ILE A 10 -4.03 2.57 -14.28
N LEU A 11 -2.88 3.24 -14.24
CA LEU A 11 -2.82 4.71 -14.10
C LEU A 11 -3.66 5.41 -15.18
N LEU A 12 -3.55 4.97 -16.44
CA LEU A 12 -4.32 5.53 -17.56
C LEU A 12 -5.82 5.25 -17.45
N ARG A 13 -6.21 4.05 -17.00
CA ARG A 13 -7.62 3.67 -16.84
C ARG A 13 -8.26 4.36 -15.64
N SER A 14 -7.56 4.42 -14.51
CA SER A 14 -8.02 5.07 -13.27
C SER A 14 -8.32 6.55 -13.49
N ALA A 15 -7.57 7.24 -14.35
CA ALA A 15 -7.83 8.64 -14.70
C ALA A 15 -9.20 8.87 -15.39
N LYS A 16 -9.81 7.82 -15.97
CA LYS A 16 -11.14 7.88 -16.61
C LYS A 16 -12.27 7.37 -15.70
N ARG A 17 -11.94 6.85 -14.51
CA ARG A 17 -12.94 6.36 -13.55
C ARG A 17 -13.51 7.54 -12.75
N PRO A 18 -14.71 7.39 -12.15
CA PRO A 18 -15.30 8.44 -11.32
C PRO A 18 -14.34 8.89 -10.21
N PRO A 19 -14.22 10.20 -9.95
CA PRO A 19 -13.37 10.71 -8.87
C PRO A 19 -13.87 10.22 -7.51
N LEU A 20 -12.98 10.22 -6.52
CA LEU A 20 -13.31 9.91 -5.12
C LEU A 20 -12.51 10.81 -4.18
N SER A 21 -12.90 10.89 -2.92
CA SER A 21 -12.07 11.47 -1.87
C SER A 21 -10.91 10.53 -1.54
N VAL A 22 -9.76 11.07 -1.13
CA VAL A 22 -8.63 10.25 -0.65
C VAL A 22 -9.00 9.42 0.59
N TRP A 23 -10.04 9.85 1.31
CA TRP A 23 -10.59 9.20 2.50
C TRP A 23 -11.65 8.13 2.19
N ASP A 24 -12.11 8.04 0.95
CA ASP A 24 -13.04 7.00 0.51
C ASP A 24 -12.30 5.66 0.31
N SER A 25 -13.07 4.58 0.24
CA SER A 25 -12.55 3.29 -0.22
C SER A 25 -12.52 3.24 -1.75
N SER A 26 -11.37 2.87 -2.32
CA SER A 26 -11.29 2.49 -3.73
C SER A 26 -11.43 0.98 -3.92
N SER A 27 -12.19 0.60 -4.94
CA SER A 27 -12.41 -0.77 -5.39
C SER A 27 -11.85 -0.93 -6.81
N LEU A 28 -10.85 -1.81 -7.00
CA LEU A 28 -10.19 -2.06 -8.28
C LEU A 28 -10.28 -3.54 -8.68
N THR A 29 -11.16 -3.85 -9.63
CA THR A 29 -11.30 -5.22 -10.16
C THR A 29 -10.21 -5.55 -11.18
N LEU A 30 -9.58 -6.70 -10.99
CA LEU A 30 -8.48 -7.23 -11.81
C LEU A 30 -8.67 -8.73 -12.06
N ARG A 31 -7.85 -9.27 -12.96
CA ARG A 31 -7.73 -10.71 -13.21
C ARG A 31 -6.30 -11.15 -12.94
N VAL A 32 -6.11 -12.34 -12.37
CA VAL A 32 -4.78 -12.96 -12.21
C VAL A 32 -4.22 -13.29 -13.58
N LEU A 33 -2.98 -12.88 -13.83
CA LEU A 33 -2.26 -13.09 -15.07
C LEU A 33 -1.12 -14.12 -14.88
N PRO A 34 -0.57 -14.70 -15.96
CA PRO A 34 0.56 -15.62 -15.87
C PRO A 34 1.79 -15.01 -15.20
N THR A 35 1.93 -13.68 -15.26
CA THR A 35 3.01 -12.94 -14.59
C THR A 35 2.84 -12.88 -13.08
N ASP A 36 1.67 -13.17 -12.53
CA ASP A 36 1.37 -13.02 -11.11
C ASP A 36 1.58 -14.32 -10.32
N ILE A 37 1.64 -15.46 -11.02
CA ILE A 37 1.68 -16.79 -10.43
C ILE A 37 3.11 -17.34 -10.32
N ASP A 38 3.29 -18.32 -9.44
CA ASP A 38 4.50 -19.15 -9.38
C ASP A 38 4.24 -20.58 -9.86
N ILE A 39 5.20 -21.48 -9.63
CA ILE A 39 5.15 -22.90 -10.04
C ILE A 39 3.95 -23.64 -9.44
N ALA A 40 3.43 -23.17 -8.28
CA ALA A 40 2.25 -23.75 -7.66
C ALA A 40 0.93 -23.24 -8.28
N MET A 41 1.00 -22.51 -9.41
CA MET A 41 -0.13 -22.05 -10.22
C MET A 41 -1.10 -21.08 -9.52
N HIS A 42 -0.69 -20.54 -8.38
CA HIS A 42 -1.41 -19.48 -7.68
C HIS A 42 -0.54 -18.23 -7.57
N VAL A 43 -1.18 -17.10 -7.24
CA VAL A 43 -0.45 -15.83 -7.04
C VAL A 43 0.65 -16.03 -6.01
N ASN A 44 1.87 -15.65 -6.38
CA ASN A 44 3.02 -15.73 -5.51
C ASN A 44 2.84 -14.80 -4.30
N ASN A 45 3.26 -15.21 -3.10
CA ASN A 45 3.06 -14.43 -1.88
C ASN A 45 3.68 -13.01 -1.97
N GLY A 46 4.85 -12.85 -2.59
CA GLY A 46 5.49 -11.55 -2.80
C GLY A 46 4.75 -10.67 -3.83
N MET A 47 3.93 -11.26 -4.69
CA MET A 47 3.15 -10.53 -5.69
C MET A 47 1.94 -9.81 -5.10
N TYR A 48 1.45 -10.20 -3.92
CA TYR A 48 0.30 -9.54 -3.31
C TYR A 48 0.55 -8.05 -3.04
N PHE A 49 1.71 -7.68 -2.47
CA PHE A 49 2.04 -6.26 -2.25
C PHE A 49 2.20 -5.49 -3.56
N SER A 50 2.82 -6.12 -4.55
CA SER A 50 3.01 -5.54 -5.90
C SER A 50 1.66 -5.29 -6.60
N LEU A 51 0.67 -6.17 -6.40
CA LEU A 51 -0.68 -5.99 -6.91
C LEU A 51 -1.45 -4.94 -6.09
N MET A 52 -1.29 -4.93 -4.76
CA MET A 52 -1.90 -3.94 -3.87
C MET A 52 -1.43 -2.52 -4.16
N ASP A 53 -0.20 -2.32 -4.64
CA ASP A 53 0.26 -1.02 -5.17
C ASP A 53 -0.68 -0.48 -6.25
N LEU A 54 -1.24 -1.33 -7.12
CA LEU A 54 -2.19 -0.91 -8.15
C LEU A 54 -3.46 -0.31 -7.54
N GLY A 55 -3.94 -0.87 -6.42
CA GLY A 55 -5.07 -0.31 -5.67
C GLY A 55 -4.74 1.05 -5.07
N ARG A 56 -3.53 1.23 -4.52
CA ARG A 56 -3.05 2.52 -4.01
C ARG A 56 -2.91 3.56 -5.13
N PHE A 57 -2.38 3.17 -6.29
CA PHE A 57 -2.30 4.04 -7.45
C PHE A 57 -3.68 4.46 -7.96
N ASP A 58 -4.65 3.54 -8.02
CA ASP A 58 -6.02 3.87 -8.40
C ASP A 58 -6.64 4.89 -7.44
N LEU A 59 -6.51 4.69 -6.12
CA LEU A 59 -6.96 5.64 -5.10
C LEU A 59 -6.29 7.02 -5.28
N MET A 60 -4.95 7.05 -5.43
CA MET A 60 -4.20 8.30 -5.56
C MET A 60 -4.55 9.06 -6.85
N VAL A 61 -4.76 8.36 -7.96
CA VAL A 61 -5.13 8.99 -9.24
C VAL A 61 -6.53 9.57 -9.16
N ARG A 62 -7.51 8.80 -8.68
CA ARG A 62 -8.93 9.22 -8.64
C ARG A 62 -9.21 10.30 -7.60
N SER A 63 -8.38 10.41 -6.56
CA SER A 63 -8.44 11.49 -5.56
C SER A 63 -7.63 12.74 -5.94
N GLY A 64 -6.88 12.69 -7.04
CA GLY A 64 -5.96 13.77 -7.43
C GLY A 64 -4.68 13.86 -6.60
N THR A 65 -4.58 13.07 -5.52
CA THR A 65 -3.39 12.95 -4.65
C THR A 65 -2.12 12.66 -5.45
N TRP A 66 -2.20 11.82 -6.48
CA TRP A 66 -1.07 11.51 -7.35
C TRP A 66 -0.47 12.78 -7.98
N GLN A 67 -1.31 13.66 -8.52
CA GLN A 67 -0.84 14.88 -9.18
C GLN A 67 -0.25 15.87 -8.16
N LYS A 68 -0.90 16.01 -6.99
CA LYS A 68 -0.43 16.86 -5.89
C LYS A 68 0.96 16.42 -5.40
N MET A 69 1.13 15.13 -5.14
CA MET A 69 2.42 14.55 -4.74
C MET A 69 3.51 14.79 -5.79
N ARG A 70 3.22 14.57 -7.08
CA ARG A 70 4.19 14.82 -8.15
C ARG A 70 4.61 16.29 -8.24
N ARG A 71 3.68 17.24 -8.09
CA ARG A 71 3.99 18.68 -8.10
C ARG A 71 4.92 19.07 -6.94
N ARG A 72 4.75 18.45 -5.78
CA ARG A 72 5.59 18.66 -4.58
C ARG A 72 6.89 17.87 -4.59
N GLY A 73 7.08 16.96 -5.55
CA GLY A 73 8.21 16.03 -5.56
C GLY A 73 8.19 15.06 -4.37
N TRP A 74 6.99 14.71 -3.89
CA TRP A 74 6.80 13.75 -2.81
C TRP A 74 6.70 12.35 -3.36
N SER A 75 7.38 11.41 -2.70
CA SER A 75 7.41 10.00 -3.03
C SER A 75 6.96 9.16 -1.83
N PRO A 76 6.05 8.19 -2.03
CA PRO A 76 5.69 7.26 -0.98
C PRO A 76 6.78 6.18 -0.82
N VAL A 77 7.11 5.85 0.42
CA VAL A 77 8.05 4.79 0.78
C VAL A 77 7.38 3.90 1.81
N ALA A 78 7.23 2.62 1.49
CA ALA A 78 6.74 1.62 2.44
C ALA A 78 7.76 1.48 3.60
N ALA A 79 7.32 1.75 4.82
CA ALA A 79 8.13 1.64 6.03
C ALA A 79 7.77 0.41 6.87
N GLY A 80 6.78 -0.36 6.45
CA GLY A 80 6.36 -1.62 7.04
C GLY A 80 5.07 -2.10 6.39
N GLU A 81 5.00 -3.39 6.14
CA GLU A 81 3.83 -4.05 5.58
C GLU A 81 3.60 -5.36 6.34
N THR A 82 2.35 -5.69 6.61
CA THR A 82 1.95 -6.98 7.18
C THR A 82 0.74 -7.50 6.42
N ILE A 83 0.67 -8.82 6.24
CA ILE A 83 -0.38 -9.46 5.43
C ILE A 83 -0.79 -10.79 6.06
N ALA A 84 -2.09 -11.06 6.01
CA ALA A 84 -2.68 -12.34 6.34
C ALA A 84 -3.32 -12.96 5.09
N PHE A 85 -3.06 -14.24 4.86
CA PHE A 85 -3.62 -15.01 3.74
C PHE A 85 -4.69 -15.97 4.26
N ARG A 86 -5.89 -15.92 3.67
CA ARG A 86 -6.98 -16.87 3.92
C ARG A 86 -7.10 -17.89 2.79
N ARG A 87 -6.98 -17.44 1.54
CA ARG A 87 -7.10 -18.26 0.32
C ARG A 87 -6.18 -17.75 -0.79
N SER A 88 -5.69 -18.66 -1.62
CA SER A 88 -4.86 -18.33 -2.78
C SER A 88 -5.71 -17.92 -3.98
N LEU A 89 -5.28 -16.87 -4.68
CA LEU A 89 -5.83 -16.49 -5.99
C LEU A 89 -5.23 -17.37 -7.09
N GLN A 90 -6.08 -17.93 -7.93
CA GLN A 90 -5.72 -18.85 -9.02
C GLN A 90 -5.55 -18.11 -10.35
N LEU A 91 -4.79 -18.70 -11.27
CA LEU A 91 -4.64 -18.17 -12.62
C LEU A 91 -6.01 -17.89 -13.28
N TRP A 92 -6.13 -16.74 -13.95
CA TRP A 92 -7.37 -16.24 -14.60
C TRP A 92 -8.54 -15.90 -13.68
N GLN A 93 -8.39 -16.09 -12.36
CA GLN A 93 -9.41 -15.70 -11.40
C GLN A 93 -9.57 -14.18 -11.38
N GLN A 94 -10.82 -13.72 -11.41
CA GLN A 94 -11.14 -12.32 -11.16
C GLN A 94 -11.17 -12.05 -9.65
N TYR A 95 -10.64 -10.91 -9.25
CA TYR A 95 -10.63 -10.43 -7.86
C TYR A 95 -10.73 -8.91 -7.82
N THR A 96 -11.05 -8.38 -6.66
CA THR A 96 -11.13 -6.95 -6.40
C THR A 96 -10.14 -6.56 -5.32
N ILE A 97 -9.38 -5.50 -5.55
CA ILE A 97 -8.55 -4.86 -4.53
C ILE A 97 -9.36 -3.73 -3.90
N GLU A 98 -9.77 -3.91 -2.65
CA GLU A 98 -10.33 -2.84 -1.84
C GLU A 98 -9.20 -2.12 -1.11
N THR A 99 -9.16 -0.80 -1.18
CA THR A 99 -8.07 0.04 -0.64
C THR A 99 -8.65 1.24 0.08
N ARG A 100 -8.26 1.47 1.33
CA ARG A 100 -8.63 2.68 2.09
C ARG A 100 -7.52 3.10 3.03
N ILE A 101 -7.48 4.40 3.34
CA ILE A 101 -6.67 4.92 4.45
C ILE A 101 -7.42 4.64 5.74
N ILE A 102 -6.72 4.10 6.74
CA ILE A 102 -7.30 3.76 8.06
C ILE A 102 -6.77 4.66 9.19
N GLY A 103 -5.80 5.52 8.91
CA GLY A 103 -5.26 6.46 9.87
C GLY A 103 -3.96 7.07 9.41
N LEU A 104 -3.52 8.07 10.16
CA LEU A 104 -2.23 8.71 10.01
C LEU A 104 -1.63 8.91 11.39
N ASP A 105 -0.30 8.84 11.47
CA ASP A 105 0.45 9.33 12.62
C ASP A 105 1.45 10.41 12.18
N ALA A 106 2.27 10.89 13.12
CA ALA A 106 3.27 11.92 12.88
C ALA A 106 4.29 11.58 11.78
N LYS A 107 4.39 10.32 11.35
CA LYS A 107 5.43 9.80 10.46
C LYS A 107 4.88 9.10 9.22
N ALA A 108 3.66 8.56 9.25
CA ALA A 108 3.17 7.63 8.24
C ALA A 108 1.65 7.71 8.02
N ILE A 109 1.26 7.35 6.79
CA ILE A 109 -0.10 7.08 6.35
C ILE A 109 -0.32 5.57 6.40
N TYR A 110 -1.44 5.14 6.97
CA TYR A 110 -1.78 3.73 7.09
C TYR A 110 -2.89 3.34 6.13
N PHE A 111 -2.64 2.29 5.35
CA PHE A 111 -3.62 1.71 4.44
C PHE A 111 -4.07 0.35 4.95
N GLU A 112 -5.35 0.05 4.79
CA GLU A 112 -5.85 -1.32 4.78
C GLU A 112 -6.20 -1.69 3.34
N GLN A 113 -5.74 -2.88 2.93
CA GLN A 113 -6.06 -3.44 1.62
C GLN A 113 -6.56 -4.86 1.71
N ARG A 114 -7.55 -5.19 0.89
CA ARG A 114 -8.16 -6.52 0.85
C ARG A 114 -8.22 -7.02 -0.58
N MET A 115 -7.81 -8.26 -0.80
CA MET A 115 -8.12 -9.02 -2.02
C MET A 115 -9.46 -9.72 -1.80
N VAL A 116 -10.48 -9.39 -2.59
CA VAL A 116 -11.85 -9.87 -2.43
C VAL A 116 -12.28 -10.66 -3.65
N VAL A 117 -12.92 -11.81 -3.45
CA VAL A 117 -13.52 -12.64 -4.50
C VAL A 117 -14.90 -13.06 -4.03
N GLY A 118 -15.94 -12.77 -4.82
CA GLY A 118 -17.31 -13.17 -4.48
C GLY A 118 -17.79 -12.64 -3.12
N GLY A 119 -17.31 -11.46 -2.70
CA GLY A 119 -17.61 -10.87 -1.38
C GLY A 119 -16.75 -11.39 -0.23
N GLU A 120 -15.88 -12.39 -0.45
CA GLU A 120 -15.02 -12.93 0.58
C GLU A 120 -13.59 -12.39 0.52
N ILE A 121 -12.98 -12.17 1.69
CA ILE A 121 -11.56 -11.80 1.80
C ILE A 121 -10.69 -13.04 1.52
N TYR A 122 -9.76 -12.90 0.58
CA TYR A 122 -8.72 -13.89 0.26
C TYR A 122 -7.39 -13.53 0.94
N ALA A 123 -7.05 -12.24 0.97
CA ALA A 123 -5.90 -11.72 1.68
C ALA A 123 -6.21 -10.33 2.23
N ARG A 124 -5.62 -9.98 3.37
CA ARG A 124 -5.75 -8.66 3.98
C ARG A 124 -4.38 -8.18 4.41
N ALA A 125 -4.03 -6.96 4.02
CA ALA A 125 -2.78 -6.33 4.35
C ALA A 125 -2.97 -4.96 4.98
N TYR A 126 -1.97 -4.58 5.77
CA TYR A 126 -1.82 -3.26 6.37
C TYR A 126 -0.46 -2.71 6.02
N ILE A 127 -0.44 -1.46 5.57
CA ILE A 127 0.75 -0.84 4.99
C ILE A 127 0.96 0.52 5.64
N ALA A 128 2.15 0.73 6.18
CA ALA A 128 2.60 2.00 6.71
C ALA A 128 3.50 2.69 5.70
N THR A 129 3.03 3.79 5.14
CA THR A 129 3.72 4.53 4.08
C THR A 129 4.19 5.87 4.60
N ARG A 130 5.48 6.16 4.46
CA ARG A 130 6.03 7.49 4.72
C ARG A 130 6.08 8.29 3.43
N LEU A 131 5.80 9.58 3.49
CA LEU A 131 6.09 10.48 2.38
C LEU A 131 7.47 11.12 2.58
N VAL A 132 8.27 11.13 1.52
CA VAL A 132 9.58 11.77 1.51
C VAL A 132 9.66 12.74 0.34
N SER A 133 10.38 13.84 0.56
CA SER A 133 10.74 14.83 -0.44
C SER A 133 12.26 14.86 -0.60
N LYS A 134 12.77 15.70 -1.51
CA LYS A 134 14.21 15.97 -1.62
C LYS A 134 14.81 16.58 -0.35
N ALA A 135 14.00 17.29 0.45
CA ALA A 135 14.45 17.91 1.71
C ALA A 135 14.44 16.94 2.89
N GLY A 136 13.75 15.80 2.78
CA GLY A 136 13.61 14.82 3.85
C GLY A 136 12.18 14.30 4.02
N PRO A 137 11.88 13.66 5.16
CA PRO A 137 10.52 13.22 5.49
C PRO A 137 9.52 14.39 5.49
N VAL A 138 8.34 14.17 4.93
CA VAL A 138 7.22 15.14 4.94
C VAL A 138 6.47 15.02 6.26
N THR A 139 6.12 16.15 6.89
CA THR A 139 5.43 16.13 8.19
C THR A 139 3.93 15.87 8.05
N GLN A 140 3.28 15.48 9.14
CA GLN A 140 1.83 15.26 9.15
C GLN A 140 1.07 16.55 8.82
N GLU A 141 1.52 17.70 9.30
CA GLU A 141 0.90 19.00 9.02
C GLU A 141 0.94 19.32 7.52
N GLU A 142 2.06 19.06 6.84
CA GLU A 142 2.18 19.24 5.40
C GLU A 142 1.24 18.31 4.63
N ILE A 143 1.14 17.04 5.07
CA ILE A 143 0.23 16.04 4.48
C ILE A 143 -1.23 16.51 4.60
N LEU A 144 -1.65 16.94 5.81
CA LEU A 144 -3.02 17.39 6.06
C LEU A 144 -3.36 18.69 5.33
N ALA A 145 -2.39 19.61 5.20
CA ALA A 145 -2.57 20.83 4.42
C ALA A 145 -2.83 20.55 2.94
N GLU A 146 -2.24 19.48 2.38
CA GLU A 146 -2.34 19.14 0.96
C GLU A 146 -3.53 18.21 0.65
N PHE A 147 -3.83 17.25 1.52
CA PHE A 147 -4.85 16.22 1.29
C PHE A 147 -6.16 16.45 2.06
N GLY A 148 -6.19 17.44 2.96
CA GLY A 148 -7.33 17.76 3.80
C GLY A 148 -7.31 17.00 5.13
N GLN A 149 -8.27 17.32 5.99
CA GLN A 149 -8.42 16.65 7.28
C GLN A 149 -9.06 15.27 7.10
N PRO A 150 -8.65 14.26 7.89
CA PRO A 150 -9.34 12.99 7.94
C PRO A 150 -10.78 13.16 8.43
N PRO A 151 -11.68 12.22 8.09
CA PRO A 151 -13.01 12.17 8.69
C PRO A 151 -12.94 12.11 10.21
N ALA A 152 -13.94 12.70 10.88
CA ALA A 152 -14.04 12.63 12.34
C ALA A 152 -14.06 11.17 12.80
N GLY A 153 -13.29 10.84 13.84
CA GLY A 153 -13.20 9.49 14.39
C GLY A 153 -12.31 8.51 13.60
N LEU A 154 -11.51 8.99 12.63
CA LEU A 154 -10.47 8.16 12.01
C LEU A 154 -9.31 7.95 13.00
N GLU A 155 -9.48 6.96 13.86
CA GLU A 155 -8.45 6.54 14.83
C GLU A 155 -7.81 5.23 14.39
N LEU A 156 -6.48 5.20 14.45
CA LEU A 156 -5.72 4.02 14.09
C LEU A 156 -5.90 2.96 15.20
N PRO A 157 -6.25 1.70 14.85
CA PRO A 157 -6.39 0.65 15.86
C PRO A 157 -5.10 0.44 16.66
N GLU A 158 -5.21 0.21 17.97
CA GLU A 158 -4.08 0.04 18.89
C GLU A 158 -3.09 -1.02 18.41
N TRP A 159 -3.58 -2.17 17.94
CA TRP A 159 -2.72 -3.25 17.45
C TRP A 159 -1.85 -2.84 16.25
N ILE A 160 -2.27 -1.86 15.43
CA ILE A 160 -1.42 -1.32 14.35
C ILE A 160 -0.26 -0.54 14.96
N HIS A 161 -0.53 0.22 16.02
CA HIS A 161 0.52 0.95 16.74
C HIS A 161 1.55 -0.03 17.30
N ASP A 162 1.08 -1.08 17.99
CA ASP A 162 1.94 -2.13 18.55
C ASP A 162 2.74 -2.84 17.46
N TRP A 163 2.10 -3.23 16.37
CA TRP A 163 2.77 -3.83 15.23
C TRP A 163 3.90 -2.92 14.72
N ARG A 164 3.62 -1.63 14.55
CA ARG A 164 4.61 -0.66 14.06
C ARG A 164 5.77 -0.45 15.01
N GLN A 165 5.52 -0.41 16.31
CA GLN A 165 6.58 -0.29 17.29
C GLN A 165 7.47 -1.54 17.29
N ASN A 166 6.86 -2.72 17.26
CA ASN A 166 7.57 -4.00 17.40
C ASN A 166 8.32 -4.44 16.13
N THR A 167 7.94 -3.96 14.95
CA THR A 167 8.61 -4.35 13.68
C THR A 167 9.45 -3.24 13.07
N ALA A 168 9.57 -2.06 13.71
CA ALA A 168 10.31 -0.94 13.12
C ALA A 168 11.82 -1.21 13.11
N LEU A 169 12.45 -0.97 11.95
CA LEU A 169 13.90 -0.86 11.85
C LEU A 169 14.36 0.58 12.15
N PRO A 170 15.63 0.77 12.57
CA PRO A 170 16.24 2.09 12.62
C PRO A 170 16.08 2.83 11.29
N GLY A 171 15.90 4.15 11.34
CA GLY A 171 15.83 4.96 10.12
C GLY A 171 17.12 4.84 9.31
N ALA A 172 17.04 5.02 7.99
CA ALA A 172 18.14 4.76 7.04
C ALA A 172 19.48 5.49 7.33
N ARG A 173 19.47 6.52 8.19
CA ARG A 173 20.69 7.25 8.63
C ARG A 173 21.35 6.66 9.87
N ARG A 174 20.74 5.66 10.51
CA ARG A 174 21.27 4.97 11.70
C ARG A 174 21.75 3.57 11.28
N PRO A 175 22.90 3.11 11.81
CA PRO A 175 23.34 1.73 11.58
C PRO A 175 22.29 0.71 12.06
N ALA A 176 22.12 -0.37 11.29
CA ALA A 176 21.31 -1.54 11.64
C ALA A 176 22.11 -2.80 11.27
N PRO A 177 23.11 -3.19 12.07
CA PRO A 177 24.03 -4.27 11.72
C PRO A 177 23.31 -5.63 11.71
N HIS A 178 23.64 -6.47 10.73
CA HIS A 178 23.22 -7.87 10.69
C HIS A 178 24.06 -8.68 11.69
N ALA A 179 23.48 -9.00 12.84
CA ALA A 179 24.17 -9.61 13.97
C ALA A 179 23.98 -11.14 14.09
N TRP A 180 23.56 -11.86 13.03
CA TRP A 180 23.39 -13.32 13.09
C TRP A 180 24.71 -14.10 13.14
N ALA A 181 25.87 -13.43 13.08
CA ALA A 181 27.19 -14.05 13.10
C ALA A 181 27.62 -14.41 14.55
N GLY A 182 27.07 -15.52 15.07
CA GLY A 182 27.44 -16.11 16.35
C GLY A 182 27.99 -17.54 16.29
N HIS A 183 28.11 -18.15 15.10
CA HIS A 183 28.66 -19.50 14.95
C HIS A 183 29.57 -19.60 13.72
N ARG A 184 30.85 -19.25 13.89
CA ARG A 184 31.92 -19.94 13.18
C ARG A 184 32.46 -20.97 14.17
N ALA A 185 32.27 -22.25 13.86
CA ALA A 185 32.94 -23.35 14.54
C ALA A 185 34.47 -23.23 14.36
#